data_AF-A0A9D5Q231-F1
#
_entry.id   AF-A0A9D5Q231-F1
#
_cell.length_a   1.000
_cell.length_b   1.000
_cell.length_c   1.000
_cell.angle_alpha   90.00
_cell.angle_beta   90.00
_cell.angle_gamma   90.00
#
_symmetry.space_group_name_H-M   'P 1'
#
loop_
_entity.id
_entity.type
_entity.pdbx_description
1 polymer ?
#
loop_
_entity_poly.entity_id
_entity_poly.type
_entity_poly.pdbx_seq_one_letter_code
_entity_poly.pdbx_strand_id
1 'polypeptide(L)'
;TIDGVDTDIDVTINAGDTNQTVLQNMASAINNSAAEVSATVVNETGSSARLLITSDETGTAGEMSMQNIAGSLLNTSGIFGSPLFSEDFENPVTLNPYTAPRFAGDQDNNPVWSQINTDSYTGSQSLELGGNTWKIQSISGIALNGDVQVQVAMKVPDEGEIQAIGFYDTSTGNQYVYQVTGTQAWGLADQSQHSSPPSGNWQVYTFNLGADWFAQYGSYDTIDEVQYINDNDAGTGTVRFDSIDISDVGATTFKNELSAAQDASFDIDGLNFTRSSNSVDDAITGVTLNLLDTGDSTITVQRDKDAAITAIEAFVQDYNDAISGIKTQSAYNVETHKGSPLTTDTIIKRITYELRQRATGIVSGQPEEYNSLFRVGIEVDKNGVMSIADMGRLEAALESDPEEVESLFNASGAGVAWQLDDYLDNILGPTGRVTTRIETVNSRIDDIQEDIDDFQDYLEDLEEKLLVQWSNVEQAINANSNLSLFMAQRLLPSYQQQSS
;
A
#
# COMPACT_ATOMS: atom_id res chain seq x y z
N THR A 1 -2.79 -9.20 17.30
CA THR A 1 -4.17 -8.86 16.93
C THR A 1 -4.26 -7.39 16.62
N ILE A 2 -5.02 -7.02 15.59
CA ILE A 2 -5.41 -5.65 15.26
C ILE A 2 -6.84 -5.70 14.74
N ASP A 3 -7.71 -4.77 15.14
CA ASP A 3 -9.15 -4.80 14.86
C ASP A 3 -9.82 -6.17 15.12
N GLY A 4 -9.38 -6.87 16.17
CA GLY A 4 -9.85 -8.23 16.50
C GLY A 4 -9.41 -9.35 15.54
N VAL A 5 -8.56 -9.05 14.55
CA VAL A 5 -7.97 -10.01 13.62
C VAL A 5 -6.60 -10.48 14.11
N ASP A 6 -6.47 -11.79 14.28
CA ASP A 6 -5.21 -12.44 14.63
C ASP A 6 -4.39 -12.74 13.36
N THR A 7 -3.11 -12.39 13.40
CA THR A 7 -2.14 -12.74 12.35
C THR A 7 -0.94 -13.41 12.99
N ASP A 8 -0.70 -14.66 12.62
CA ASP A 8 0.45 -15.42 13.06
C ASP A 8 1.71 -14.94 12.33
N ILE A 9 2.79 -14.72 13.08
CA ILE A 9 4.06 -14.22 12.56
C ILE A 9 5.18 -15.14 13.04
N ASP A 10 5.91 -15.74 12.10
CA ASP A 10 7.05 -16.58 12.39
C ASP A 10 8.35 -15.76 12.45
N VAL A 11 9.09 -15.89 13.55
CA VAL A 11 10.40 -15.24 13.74
C VAL A 11 11.47 -16.30 13.98
N THR A 12 12.47 -16.35 13.12
CA THR A 12 13.64 -17.22 13.29
C THR A 12 14.72 -16.51 14.12
N ILE A 13 15.15 -17.15 15.20
CA ILE A 13 16.25 -16.70 16.07
C ILE A 13 17.33 -17.78 16.09
N ASN A 14 18.58 -17.41 15.84
CA ASN A 14 19.72 -18.33 15.84
C ASN A 14 20.61 -18.13 17.06
N ALA A 15 21.32 -19.18 17.46
CA ALA A 15 22.33 -19.10 18.51
C ALA A 15 23.42 -18.08 18.12
N GLY A 16 23.64 -17.08 18.97
CA GLY A 16 24.62 -16.01 18.75
C GLY A 16 24.06 -14.72 18.13
N ASP A 17 22.76 -14.68 17.79
CA ASP A 17 22.11 -13.45 17.37
C ASP A 17 22.16 -12.40 18.50
N THR A 18 22.47 -11.15 18.14
CA THR A 18 22.40 -10.03 19.10
C THR A 18 20.95 -9.59 19.29
N ASN A 19 20.63 -8.93 20.40
CA ASN A 19 19.28 -8.35 20.61
C ASN A 19 18.84 -7.46 19.44
N GLN A 20 19.78 -6.70 18.86
CA GLN A 20 19.48 -5.86 17.69
C GLN A 20 19.11 -6.71 16.45
N THR A 21 19.82 -7.80 16.21
CA THR A 21 19.53 -8.75 15.13
C THR A 21 18.15 -9.39 15.31
N VAL A 22 17.82 -9.78 16.55
CA VAL A 22 16.49 -10.35 16.87
C VAL A 22 15.38 -9.33 16.58
N LEU A 23 15.51 -8.09 17.05
CA LEU A 23 14.52 -7.04 16.79
C LEU A 23 14.38 -6.72 15.29
N GLN A 24 15.47 -6.78 14.52
CA GLN A 24 15.43 -6.60 13.06
C GLN A 24 14.71 -7.74 12.35
N ASN A 25 14.94 -8.99 12.79
CA ASN A 25 14.21 -10.14 12.27
C ASN A 25 12.71 -10.03 12.58
N MET A 26 12.37 -9.59 13.80
CA MET A 26 10.97 -9.35 14.19
C MET A 26 10.32 -8.25 13.34
N ALA A 27 10.96 -7.08 13.21
CA ALA A 27 10.43 -5.99 12.39
C ALA A 27 10.23 -6.44 10.93
N SER A 28 11.16 -7.21 10.39
CA SER A 28 11.06 -7.76 9.04
C SER A 28 9.93 -8.76 8.91
N ALA A 29 9.73 -9.64 9.90
CA ALA A 29 8.64 -10.61 9.89
C ALA A 29 7.27 -9.92 9.98
N ILE A 30 7.15 -8.90 10.83
CA ILE A 30 5.92 -8.09 10.96
C ILE A 30 5.63 -7.38 9.63
N ASN A 31 6.59 -6.65 9.08
CA ASN A 31 6.38 -5.90 7.82
C ASN A 31 6.13 -6.79 6.59
N ASN A 32 6.53 -8.07 6.64
CA ASN A 32 6.26 -9.05 5.59
C ASN A 32 4.99 -9.86 5.85
N SER A 33 4.36 -9.69 7.01
CA SER A 33 3.09 -10.32 7.33
C SER A 33 1.93 -9.55 6.68
N ALA A 34 0.72 -10.13 6.74
CA ALA A 34 -0.50 -9.46 6.35
C ALA A 34 -1.15 -8.69 7.52
N ALA A 35 -0.44 -8.53 8.65
CA ALA A 35 -0.91 -7.71 9.75
C ALA A 35 -0.88 -6.25 9.31
N GLU A 36 -1.95 -5.49 9.55
CA GLU A 36 -2.11 -4.07 9.20
C GLU A 36 -1.30 -3.17 10.14
N VAL A 37 -0.01 -3.48 10.28
CA VAL A 37 0.93 -2.79 11.16
C VAL A 37 2.28 -2.64 10.49
N SER A 38 2.95 -1.55 10.81
CA SER A 38 4.31 -1.24 10.40
C SER A 38 5.26 -1.31 11.61
N ALA A 39 6.38 -2.02 11.48
CA ALA A 39 7.39 -2.21 12.52
C ALA A 39 8.75 -1.62 12.13
N THR A 40 9.39 -0.91 13.05
CA THR A 40 10.71 -0.29 12.87
C THR A 40 11.59 -0.49 14.10
N VAL A 41 12.88 -0.77 13.90
CA VAL A 41 13.85 -0.83 15.00
C VAL A 41 14.48 0.55 15.19
N VAL A 42 14.32 1.10 16.39
CA VAL A 42 14.93 2.36 16.81
C VAL A 42 16.16 2.06 17.65
N ASN A 43 17.33 2.48 17.19
CA ASN A 43 18.58 2.35 17.95
C ASN A 43 18.69 3.49 18.97
N GLU A 44 18.96 3.15 20.22
CA GLU A 44 19.24 4.13 21.26
C GLU A 44 20.75 4.26 21.50
N THR A 45 21.17 5.27 22.26
CA THR A 45 22.59 5.44 22.58
C THR A 45 23.14 4.25 23.36
N GLY A 46 24.12 3.53 22.82
CA GLY A 46 24.75 2.36 23.45
C GLY A 46 24.42 1.04 22.73
N SER A 47 24.15 -0.01 23.49
CA SER A 47 23.77 -1.37 23.01
C SER A 47 22.26 -1.65 23.12
N SER A 48 21.43 -0.62 23.31
CA SER A 48 19.98 -0.74 23.44
C SER A 48 19.26 -0.38 22.14
N ALA A 49 18.25 -1.16 21.79
CA ALA A 49 17.37 -0.93 20.66
C ALA A 49 15.93 -1.24 21.08
N ARG A 50 14.96 -0.58 20.44
CA ARG A 50 13.52 -0.81 20.67
C ARG A 50 12.84 -1.14 19.35
N LEU A 51 11.85 -2.02 19.41
CA LEU A 51 10.91 -2.25 18.32
C LEU A 51 9.73 -1.30 18.50
N LEU A 52 9.53 -0.41 17.53
CA LEU A 52 8.35 0.44 17.42
C LEU A 52 7.39 -0.22 16.43
N ILE A 53 6.14 -0.41 16.84
CA ILE A 53 5.08 -0.94 15.98
C ILE A 53 3.99 0.12 15.94
N THR A 54 3.49 0.39 14.74
CA THR A 54 2.44 1.37 14.47
C THR A 54 1.34 0.68 13.70
N SER A 55 0.08 0.91 14.08
CA SER A 55 -1.06 0.45 13.32
C SER A 55 -1.20 1.25 12.02
N ASP A 56 -1.59 0.59 10.93
CA ASP A 56 -1.99 1.25 9.69
C ASP A 56 -3.46 1.75 9.77
N GLU A 57 -4.21 1.22 10.75
CA GLU A 57 -5.56 1.65 11.10
C GLU A 57 -5.58 2.84 12.05
N THR A 58 -6.71 3.55 12.07
CA THR A 58 -6.94 4.70 12.95
C THR A 58 -8.10 4.44 13.89
N GLY A 59 -8.25 5.28 14.91
CA GLY A 59 -9.32 5.09 15.88
C GLY A 59 -9.08 3.91 16.80
N THR A 60 -10.12 3.37 17.41
CA THR A 60 -10.03 2.17 18.25
C THR A 60 -9.73 0.90 17.45
N ALA A 61 -9.98 0.87 16.14
CA ALA A 61 -9.61 -0.25 15.28
C ALA A 61 -8.09 -0.47 15.22
N GLY A 62 -7.31 0.61 15.40
CA GLY A 62 -5.86 0.54 15.52
C GLY A 62 -5.34 0.03 16.86
N GLU A 63 -6.21 -0.45 17.76
CA GLU A 63 -5.80 -1.11 19.00
C GLU A 63 -5.06 -2.42 18.66
N MET A 64 -3.87 -2.58 19.26
CA MET A 64 -2.98 -3.70 18.95
C MET A 64 -2.66 -4.52 20.19
N SER A 65 -2.54 -5.83 19.99
CA SER A 65 -1.97 -6.74 20.97
C SER A 65 -1.01 -7.74 20.32
N MET A 66 -0.10 -8.30 21.12
CA MET A 66 0.75 -9.40 20.69
C MET A 66 0.82 -10.47 21.78
N GLN A 67 0.89 -11.73 21.36
CA GLN A 67 1.04 -12.88 22.23
C GLN A 67 2.06 -13.85 21.64
N ASN A 68 2.75 -14.60 22.50
CA ASN A 68 3.62 -15.67 22.06
C ASN A 68 2.81 -16.96 21.89
N ILE A 69 2.66 -17.43 20.66
CA ILE A 69 1.86 -18.63 20.34
C ILE A 69 2.67 -19.91 20.54
N ALA A 70 3.99 -19.89 20.24
CA ALA A 70 4.88 -21.03 20.39
C ALA A 70 6.37 -20.63 20.41
N GLY A 71 7.17 -21.29 21.25
CA GLY A 71 8.64 -21.14 21.29
C GLY A 71 9.17 -20.65 22.64
N SER A 72 10.35 -21.15 23.04
CA SER A 72 10.97 -20.91 24.36
C SER A 72 11.80 -19.61 24.44
N LEU A 73 12.23 -19.06 23.29
CA LEU A 73 13.24 -17.99 23.26
C LEU A 73 12.71 -16.56 23.35
N LEU A 74 11.39 -16.35 23.31
CA LEU A 74 10.81 -15.00 23.37
C LEU A 74 10.56 -14.49 24.78
N ASN A 75 10.52 -15.39 25.79
CA ASN A 75 10.27 -15.03 27.18
C ASN A 75 11.47 -14.29 27.83
N THR A 76 12.69 -14.46 27.29
CA THR A 76 13.91 -13.78 27.77
C THR A 76 14.17 -12.42 27.11
N SER A 77 13.37 -12.05 26.09
CA SER A 77 13.55 -10.81 25.33
C SER A 77 13.02 -9.56 26.04
N GLY A 78 12.20 -9.72 27.08
CA GLY A 78 11.51 -8.63 27.77
C GLY A 78 10.42 -7.93 26.93
N ILE A 79 10.13 -8.44 25.73
CA ILE A 79 9.12 -7.90 24.80
C ILE A 79 7.71 -8.29 25.25
N PHE A 80 7.55 -9.55 25.63
CA PHE A 80 6.38 -10.07 26.35
C PHE A 80 6.72 -10.01 27.84
N GLY A 81 5.77 -9.65 28.70
CA GLY A 81 6.07 -9.15 30.04
C GLY A 81 7.06 -9.98 30.87
N SER A 82 7.81 -9.32 31.76
CA SER A 82 8.61 -9.98 32.80
C SER A 82 7.87 -11.16 33.43
N PRO A 83 8.55 -12.30 33.66
CA PRO A 83 7.91 -13.45 34.28
C PRO A 83 7.31 -13.05 35.63
N LEU A 84 6.16 -13.64 35.96
CA LEU A 84 5.48 -13.51 37.25
C LEU A 84 6.37 -14.04 38.39
N PHE A 85 7.23 -15.00 38.07
CA PHE A 85 8.30 -15.50 38.94
C PHE A 85 9.47 -16.00 38.10
N SER A 86 10.70 -15.75 38.56
CA SER A 86 11.92 -16.25 37.93
C SER A 86 12.91 -16.72 39.01
N GLU A 87 13.56 -17.86 38.78
CA GLU A 87 14.61 -18.41 39.62
C GLU A 87 15.72 -19.02 38.75
N ASP A 88 16.92 -18.44 38.86
CA ASP A 88 18.14 -18.83 38.14
C ASP A 88 19.20 -19.45 39.07
N PHE A 89 18.93 -19.53 40.38
CA PHE A 89 19.81 -20.04 41.43
C PHE A 89 21.19 -19.37 41.52
N GLU A 90 21.39 -18.20 40.90
CA GLU A 90 22.62 -17.42 41.02
C GLU A 90 22.72 -16.69 42.37
N ASN A 91 21.59 -16.58 43.07
CA ASN A 91 21.50 -16.06 44.43
C ASN A 91 21.17 -17.18 45.41
N PRO A 92 21.54 -17.05 46.70
CA PRO A 92 21.17 -18.03 47.71
C PRO A 92 19.66 -18.22 47.79
N VAL A 93 19.18 -19.42 47.50
CA VAL A 93 17.75 -19.78 47.60
C VAL A 93 17.44 -20.29 49.01
N THR A 94 16.27 -19.95 49.54
CA THR A 94 15.76 -20.52 50.80
C THR A 94 14.79 -21.65 50.48
N LEU A 95 15.21 -22.89 50.75
CA LEU A 95 14.41 -24.09 50.53
C LEU A 95 13.96 -24.71 51.84
N ASN A 96 12.66 -24.84 52.03
CA ASN A 96 12.07 -25.48 53.20
C ASN A 96 11.75 -26.96 52.92
N PRO A 97 11.78 -27.84 53.94
CA PRO A 97 11.23 -29.19 53.82
C PRO A 97 9.76 -29.15 53.41
N TYR A 98 9.39 -29.95 52.42
CA TYR A 98 7.98 -30.17 52.14
C TYR A 98 7.39 -31.15 53.16
N THR A 99 6.25 -30.79 53.76
CA THR A 99 5.51 -31.70 54.67
C THR A 99 4.04 -31.66 54.31
N ALA A 100 3.66 -32.31 53.20
CA ALA A 100 2.26 -32.40 52.83
C ALA A 100 1.53 -33.53 53.57
N PRO A 101 0.21 -33.37 53.80
CA PRO A 101 -0.59 -34.40 54.45
C PRO A 101 -0.66 -35.73 53.67
N ARG A 102 -0.40 -35.70 52.35
CA ARG A 102 -0.74 -36.80 51.42
C ARG A 102 0.34 -37.87 51.26
N PHE A 103 1.59 -37.62 51.68
CA PHE A 103 2.72 -38.58 51.60
C PHE A 103 3.72 -38.43 52.76
N ALA A 104 3.26 -38.11 53.96
CA ALA A 104 4.11 -37.79 55.12
C ALA A 104 5.12 -38.88 55.55
N GLY A 105 5.07 -40.08 54.98
CA GLY A 105 5.99 -41.20 55.26
C GLY A 105 7.23 -41.25 54.35
N ASP A 106 7.14 -40.66 53.15
CA ASP A 106 8.12 -40.83 52.07
C ASP A 106 8.74 -39.48 51.67
N GLN A 107 8.63 -38.45 52.51
CA GLN A 107 9.11 -37.10 52.20
C GLN A 107 10.35 -36.76 53.01
N ASP A 108 11.37 -36.19 52.33
CA ASP A 108 12.55 -35.57 52.94
C ASP A 108 13.28 -36.52 53.93
N ASN A 109 13.35 -37.82 53.58
CA ASN A 109 13.98 -38.85 54.38
C ASN A 109 15.49 -38.94 54.05
N ASN A 110 16.32 -38.27 54.86
CA ASN A 110 17.75 -38.02 54.62
C ASN A 110 18.01 -37.20 53.35
N PRO A 111 17.53 -35.94 53.30
CA PRO A 111 17.58 -35.17 52.08
C PRO A 111 18.99 -34.70 51.75
N VAL A 112 19.31 -34.75 50.47
CA VAL A 112 20.55 -34.24 49.88
C VAL A 112 20.17 -33.17 48.87
N TRP A 113 20.54 -31.93 49.16
CA TRP A 113 20.42 -30.84 48.19
C TRP A 113 21.56 -29.84 48.34
N SER A 114 21.92 -29.20 47.25
CA SER A 114 22.88 -28.10 47.23
C SER A 114 22.73 -27.24 45.98
N GLN A 115 23.05 -25.95 46.10
CA GLN A 115 23.40 -25.15 44.94
C GLN A 115 24.83 -25.51 44.51
N ILE A 116 24.99 -26.02 43.30
CA ILE A 116 26.28 -26.42 42.73
C ILE A 116 26.72 -25.41 41.68
N ASN A 117 28.03 -25.33 41.41
CA ASN A 117 28.61 -24.42 40.41
C ASN A 117 29.40 -25.13 39.31
N THR A 118 29.24 -26.44 39.20
CA THR A 118 29.98 -27.30 38.28
C THR A 118 29.19 -27.66 37.03
N ASP A 119 27.86 -27.44 37.04
CA ASP A 119 26.96 -27.84 35.98
C ASP A 119 25.65 -27.06 36.08
N SER A 120 25.47 -26.05 35.24
CA SER A 120 24.27 -25.21 35.15
C SER A 120 23.79 -25.11 33.69
N TYR A 121 22.53 -24.75 33.48
CA TYR A 121 21.97 -24.48 32.17
C TYR A 121 22.33 -23.06 31.73
N THR A 122 22.13 -22.09 32.62
CA THR A 122 22.51 -20.69 32.47
C THR A 122 23.40 -20.27 33.63
N GLY A 123 24.06 -19.11 33.50
CA GLY A 123 24.86 -18.57 34.61
C GLY A 123 26.00 -19.49 35.08
N SER A 124 26.20 -19.56 36.39
CA SER A 124 27.26 -20.32 37.05
C SER A 124 26.75 -21.32 38.07
N GLN A 125 25.47 -21.30 38.45
CA GLN A 125 24.92 -22.14 39.51
C GLN A 125 23.64 -22.88 39.08
N SER A 126 23.36 -24.02 39.72
CA SER A 126 22.09 -24.73 39.59
C SER A 126 21.72 -25.42 40.90
N LEU A 127 20.44 -25.74 41.08
CA LEU A 127 19.97 -26.51 42.23
C LEU A 127 20.07 -28.01 41.92
N GLU A 128 20.80 -28.78 42.73
CA GLU A 128 20.85 -30.24 42.68
C GLU A 128 20.12 -30.86 43.87
N LEU A 129 19.25 -31.83 43.59
CA LEU A 129 18.59 -32.69 44.57
C LEU A 129 19.01 -34.15 44.33
N GLY A 130 19.25 -34.89 45.41
CA GLY A 130 19.54 -36.33 45.39
C GLY A 130 18.88 -37.07 46.55
N GLY A 131 18.83 -38.40 46.50
CA GLY A 131 18.16 -39.20 47.53
C GLY A 131 16.66 -38.91 47.63
N ASN A 132 16.03 -39.17 48.78
CA ASN A 132 14.63 -38.81 48.99
C ASN A 132 14.54 -37.37 49.52
N THR A 133 14.44 -36.40 48.60
CA THR A 133 14.53 -34.95 48.86
C THR A 133 13.39 -34.19 48.22
N TRP A 134 12.61 -33.51 49.07
CA TRP A 134 11.47 -32.71 48.64
C TRP A 134 11.58 -31.33 49.27
N LYS A 135 11.75 -30.32 48.43
CA LYS A 135 11.98 -28.94 48.85
C LYS A 135 10.95 -28.00 48.27
N ILE A 136 10.59 -27.00 49.06
CA ILE A 136 9.70 -25.92 48.62
C ILE A 136 10.39 -24.58 48.70
N GLN A 137 10.04 -23.73 47.76
CA GLN A 137 10.36 -22.32 47.73
C GLN A 137 9.06 -21.54 47.76
N SER A 138 8.88 -20.74 48.80
CA SER A 138 7.76 -19.81 48.88
C SER A 138 7.98 -18.68 47.87
N ILE A 139 6.94 -18.36 47.10
CA ILE A 139 6.94 -17.30 46.11
C ILE A 139 5.88 -16.26 46.45
N SER A 140 5.93 -15.10 45.79
CA SER A 140 4.81 -14.17 45.84
C SER A 140 3.62 -14.82 45.14
N GLY A 141 2.42 -14.74 45.72
CA GLY A 141 1.22 -15.37 45.17
C GLY A 141 0.99 -14.99 43.70
N ILE A 142 0.88 -16.00 42.83
CA ILE A 142 0.60 -15.85 41.40
C ILE A 142 -0.82 -16.34 41.14
N ALA A 143 -1.69 -15.43 40.74
CA ALA A 143 -3.05 -15.78 40.32
C ALA A 143 -2.98 -16.50 38.96
N LEU A 144 -3.53 -17.71 38.88
CA LEU A 144 -3.58 -18.47 37.64
C LEU A 144 -4.70 -17.95 36.72
N ASN A 145 -4.49 -18.10 35.41
CA ASN A 145 -5.49 -18.01 34.35
C ASN A 145 -5.17 -19.06 33.28
N GLY A 146 -5.92 -19.12 32.17
CA GLY A 146 -5.69 -20.14 31.13
C GLY A 146 -4.34 -20.08 30.43
N ASP A 147 -3.68 -18.93 30.48
CA ASP A 147 -2.47 -18.61 29.72
C ASP A 147 -1.21 -18.58 30.59
N VAL A 148 -1.32 -18.88 31.89
CA VAL A 148 -0.13 -19.03 32.75
C VAL A 148 0.62 -20.31 32.36
N GLN A 149 1.88 -20.14 31.94
CA GLN A 149 2.81 -21.21 31.61
C GLN A 149 4.03 -21.22 32.54
N VAL A 150 4.66 -22.38 32.65
CA VAL A 150 5.91 -22.60 33.36
C VAL A 150 6.94 -23.10 32.38
N GLN A 151 8.10 -22.47 32.38
CA GLN A 151 9.30 -22.99 31.74
C GLN A 151 10.33 -23.36 32.80
N VAL A 152 10.98 -24.51 32.66
CA VAL A 152 12.05 -24.94 33.58
C VAL A 152 13.11 -25.71 32.83
N ALA A 153 14.38 -25.37 33.06
CA ALA A 153 15.49 -26.21 32.64
C ALA A 153 15.72 -27.31 33.70
N MET A 154 15.67 -28.56 33.27
CA MET A 154 15.94 -29.71 34.14
C MET A 154 16.99 -30.61 33.50
N LYS A 155 17.83 -31.19 34.36
CA LYS A 155 18.78 -32.23 33.99
C LYS A 155 18.64 -33.39 34.98
N VAL A 156 18.61 -34.60 34.45
CA VAL A 156 18.56 -35.83 35.26
C VAL A 156 19.84 -36.62 35.01
N PRO A 157 20.90 -36.41 35.81
CA PRO A 157 22.12 -37.21 35.71
C PRO A 157 21.87 -38.69 35.96
N ASP A 158 21.08 -39.01 36.98
CA ASP A 158 20.72 -40.37 37.37
C ASP A 158 19.21 -40.45 37.64
N GLU A 159 18.54 -41.44 37.05
CA GLU A 159 17.10 -41.60 37.16
C GLU A 159 16.69 -42.06 38.58
N GLY A 160 15.74 -41.34 39.18
CA GLY A 160 15.12 -41.68 40.46
C GLY A 160 13.81 -42.46 40.32
N GLU A 161 13.07 -42.57 41.42
CA GLU A 161 11.70 -43.11 41.41
C GLU A 161 10.72 -42.05 40.92
N ILE A 162 10.88 -40.80 41.36
CA ILE A 162 10.09 -39.65 40.89
C ILE A 162 11.00 -38.43 40.80
N GLN A 163 11.01 -37.75 39.65
CA GLN A 163 11.71 -36.48 39.48
C GLN A 163 10.76 -35.48 38.82
N ALA A 164 10.44 -34.42 39.56
CA ALA A 164 9.32 -33.55 39.23
C ALA A 164 9.50 -32.12 39.72
N ILE A 165 8.73 -31.21 39.12
CA ILE A 165 8.46 -29.87 39.62
C ILE A 165 6.97 -29.74 39.95
N GLY A 166 6.65 -29.09 41.05
CA GLY A 166 5.26 -28.90 41.48
C GLY A 166 4.94 -27.46 41.86
N PHE A 167 3.65 -27.16 41.90
CA PHE A 167 3.09 -25.87 42.26
C PHE A 167 1.97 -26.08 43.27
N TYR A 168 1.91 -25.23 44.28
CA TYR A 168 0.99 -25.38 45.41
C TYR A 168 0.34 -24.06 45.79
N ASP A 169 -0.90 -24.13 46.23
CA ASP A 169 -1.64 -23.05 46.86
C ASP A 169 -1.90 -23.41 48.32
N THR A 170 -1.24 -22.70 49.25
CA THR A 170 -1.38 -22.95 50.68
C THR A 170 -2.78 -22.63 51.23
N SER A 171 -3.57 -21.81 50.53
CA SER A 171 -4.90 -21.38 50.96
C SER A 171 -5.97 -22.44 50.69
N THR A 172 -5.91 -23.10 49.53
CA THR A 172 -6.83 -24.18 49.14
C THR A 172 -6.29 -25.56 49.49
N GLY A 173 -4.97 -25.70 49.57
CA GLY A 173 -4.26 -26.96 49.73
C GLY A 173 -4.14 -27.76 48.43
N ASN A 174 -4.46 -27.15 47.29
CA ASN A 174 -4.36 -27.77 45.96
C ASN A 174 -2.92 -27.79 45.46
N GLN A 175 -2.58 -28.84 44.71
CA GLN A 175 -1.22 -29.09 44.19
C GLN A 175 -1.29 -29.58 42.75
N TYR A 176 -0.40 -29.13 41.89
CA TYR A 176 -0.21 -29.72 40.57
C TYR A 176 1.25 -30.05 40.34
N VAL A 177 1.56 -31.27 39.86
CA VAL A 177 2.93 -31.78 39.76
C VAL A 177 3.22 -32.29 38.37
N TYR A 178 4.27 -31.75 37.78
CA TYR A 178 4.84 -32.17 36.51
C TYR A 178 5.96 -33.15 36.75
N GLN A 179 5.65 -34.45 36.63
CA GLN A 179 6.67 -35.49 36.65
C GLN A 179 7.36 -35.55 35.29
N VAL A 180 8.66 -35.33 35.30
CA VAL A 180 9.49 -35.33 34.09
C VAL A 180 10.06 -36.71 33.80
N THR A 181 10.45 -37.46 34.83
CA THR A 181 10.89 -38.85 34.69
C THR A 181 10.75 -39.61 36.01
N GLY A 182 11.07 -40.90 35.98
CA GLY A 182 11.12 -41.74 37.16
C GLY A 182 10.58 -43.14 36.90
N THR A 183 11.07 -44.09 37.69
CA THR A 183 10.65 -45.49 37.59
C THR A 183 9.28 -45.78 38.21
N GLN A 184 8.76 -44.85 39.02
CA GLN A 184 7.43 -44.92 39.63
C GLN A 184 6.56 -43.77 39.09
N ALA A 185 5.26 -44.03 38.92
CA ALA A 185 4.32 -42.96 38.64
C ALA A 185 3.88 -42.30 39.95
N TRP A 186 3.78 -40.98 39.96
CA TRP A 186 3.26 -40.19 41.09
C TRP A 186 1.91 -40.71 41.64
N GLY A 187 1.04 -41.24 40.78
CA GLY A 187 -0.16 -41.96 41.19
C GLY A 187 -1.40 -41.12 41.53
N LEU A 188 -1.39 -39.80 41.24
CA LEU A 188 -2.58 -38.92 41.30
C LEU A 188 -3.10 -38.60 39.90
N ALA A 189 -4.37 -38.15 39.83
CA ALA A 189 -4.98 -37.64 38.59
C ALA A 189 -4.33 -36.34 38.09
N ASP A 190 -3.51 -35.69 38.92
CA ASP A 190 -2.92 -34.36 38.75
C ASP A 190 -1.58 -34.41 37.98
N GLN A 191 -1.50 -35.11 36.85
CA GLN A 191 -0.24 -35.39 36.15
C GLN A 191 -0.33 -35.26 34.62
N SER A 192 0.67 -34.58 34.03
CA SER A 192 1.14 -34.87 32.67
C SER A 192 2.49 -35.60 32.72
N GLN A 193 2.56 -36.79 32.11
CA GLN A 193 3.82 -37.52 31.91
C GLN A 193 4.47 -36.99 30.64
N HIS A 194 5.61 -36.30 30.77
CA HIS A 194 6.38 -35.86 29.60
C HIS A 194 7.46 -36.90 29.28
N SER A 195 7.49 -37.38 28.04
CA SER A 195 8.31 -38.49 27.58
C SER A 195 9.81 -38.30 27.87
N SER A 196 10.39 -39.29 28.56
CA SER A 196 11.81 -39.54 28.92
C SER A 196 12.85 -38.53 28.41
N PRO A 197 13.56 -37.78 29.28
CA PRO A 197 14.81 -37.16 28.90
C PRO A 197 15.84 -38.21 28.48
N PRO A 198 16.38 -38.20 27.26
CA PRO A 198 17.53 -39.01 26.94
C PRO A 198 18.79 -38.29 27.44
N SER A 199 19.67 -39.03 28.12
CA SER A 199 21.13 -38.83 28.15
C SER A 199 21.80 -37.88 29.16
N GLY A 200 21.14 -37.45 30.24
CA GLY A 200 21.83 -36.66 31.28
C GLY A 200 22.35 -35.32 30.78
N ASN A 201 21.63 -34.68 29.85
CA ASN A 201 21.87 -33.32 29.37
C ASN A 201 20.75 -32.39 29.87
N TRP A 202 21.02 -31.08 29.95
CA TRP A 202 19.98 -30.09 30.24
C TRP A 202 18.92 -30.06 29.15
N GLN A 203 17.65 -30.01 29.54
CA GLN A 203 16.49 -29.86 28.66
C GLN A 203 15.55 -28.83 29.25
N VAL A 204 14.91 -28.04 28.38
CA VAL A 204 13.91 -27.06 28.79
C VAL A 204 12.53 -27.66 28.58
N TYR A 205 11.72 -27.67 29.64
CA TYR A 205 10.34 -28.10 29.63
C TYR A 205 9.43 -26.87 29.67
N THR A 206 8.30 -26.95 28.96
CA THR A 206 7.26 -25.91 28.99
C THR A 206 5.94 -26.58 29.32
N PHE A 207 5.25 -26.08 30.35
CA PHE A 207 4.02 -26.62 30.89
C PHE A 207 2.93 -25.56 30.91
N ASN A 208 1.69 -25.93 30.59
CA ASN A 208 0.54 -25.03 30.60
C ASN A 208 -0.15 -25.05 31.96
N LEU A 209 0.56 -24.59 33.01
CA LEU A 209 0.11 -24.66 34.40
C LEU A 209 -1.32 -24.17 34.60
N GLY A 210 -1.65 -23.03 34.03
CA GLY A 210 -2.99 -22.47 34.09
C GLY A 210 -4.08 -23.39 33.54
N ALA A 211 -3.94 -23.82 32.28
CA ALA A 211 -4.88 -24.71 31.62
C ALA A 211 -4.98 -26.07 32.32
N ASP A 212 -3.85 -26.64 32.72
CA ASP A 212 -3.78 -27.94 33.40
C ASP A 212 -4.43 -27.87 34.80
N TRP A 213 -4.18 -26.79 35.55
CA TRP A 213 -4.80 -26.56 36.85
C TRP A 213 -6.33 -26.45 36.73
N PHE A 214 -6.81 -25.67 35.76
CA PHE A 214 -8.26 -25.54 35.53
C PHE A 214 -8.89 -26.85 35.09
N ALA A 215 -8.23 -27.62 34.22
CA ALA A 215 -8.70 -28.93 33.79
C ALA A 215 -8.89 -29.89 34.98
N GLN A 216 -8.02 -29.78 35.99
CA GLN A 216 -8.06 -30.63 37.17
C GLN A 216 -9.05 -30.16 38.24
N TYR A 217 -9.05 -28.87 38.56
CA TYR A 217 -9.80 -28.33 39.70
C TYR A 217 -11.10 -27.61 39.31
N GLY A 218 -11.28 -27.25 38.04
CA GLY A 218 -12.43 -26.50 37.54
C GLY A 218 -12.45 -25.02 37.96
N SER A 219 -11.38 -24.54 38.58
CA SER A 219 -11.16 -23.15 39.01
C SER A 219 -9.69 -22.77 38.91
N TYR A 220 -9.43 -21.47 38.87
CA TYR A 220 -8.08 -20.93 39.01
C TYR A 220 -7.81 -20.54 40.46
N ASP A 221 -6.66 -20.94 40.95
CA ASP A 221 -6.18 -20.64 42.30
C ASP A 221 -5.02 -19.64 42.27
N THR A 222 -4.50 -19.29 43.44
CA THR A 222 -3.27 -18.49 43.56
C THR A 222 -2.16 -19.38 44.08
N ILE A 223 -1.19 -19.71 43.24
CA ILE A 223 -0.03 -20.51 43.68
C ILE A 223 0.93 -19.62 44.47
N ASP A 224 1.47 -20.13 45.56
CA ASP A 224 2.39 -19.42 46.44
C ASP A 224 3.62 -20.25 46.83
N GLU A 225 3.74 -21.47 46.30
CA GLU A 225 4.94 -22.30 46.46
C GLU A 225 5.32 -23.04 45.17
N VAL A 226 6.62 -23.10 44.90
CA VAL A 226 7.25 -23.99 43.91
C VAL A 226 7.90 -25.15 44.64
N GLN A 227 7.75 -26.36 44.10
CA GLN A 227 8.19 -27.59 44.71
C GLN A 227 9.21 -28.30 43.82
N TYR A 228 10.35 -28.67 44.41
CA TYR A 228 11.44 -29.40 43.78
C TYR A 228 11.48 -30.80 44.36
N ILE A 229 11.33 -31.81 43.51
CA ILE A 229 11.09 -33.19 43.94
C ILE A 229 12.13 -34.11 43.31
N ASN A 230 12.87 -34.81 44.17
CA ASN A 230 13.61 -36.02 43.85
C ASN A 230 13.22 -37.09 44.86
N ASP A 231 12.52 -38.11 44.40
CA ASP A 231 12.17 -39.27 45.20
C ASP A 231 13.00 -40.47 44.76
N ASN A 232 13.62 -41.13 45.73
CA ASN A 232 14.55 -42.21 45.49
C ASN A 232 14.89 -42.90 46.83
N ASP A 233 14.07 -43.90 47.18
CA ASP A 233 14.14 -44.63 48.46
C ASP A 233 15.37 -45.54 48.58
N ALA A 234 15.92 -46.03 47.46
CA ALA A 234 16.98 -47.04 47.47
C ALA A 234 18.08 -46.91 46.38
N GLY A 235 18.17 -45.80 45.64
CA GLY A 235 19.11 -45.62 44.52
C GLY A 235 20.06 -44.42 44.61
N THR A 236 20.61 -43.99 43.47
CA THR A 236 21.47 -42.80 43.32
C THR A 236 20.82 -41.68 42.51
N GLY A 237 19.48 -41.71 42.38
CA GLY A 237 18.74 -40.74 41.56
C GLY A 237 19.03 -39.30 41.96
N THR A 238 19.34 -38.47 40.97
CA THR A 238 19.63 -37.05 41.11
C THR A 238 18.98 -36.25 39.99
N VAL A 239 18.49 -35.07 40.33
CA VAL A 239 17.90 -34.11 39.39
C VAL A 239 18.45 -32.73 39.68
N ARG A 240 18.57 -31.93 38.63
CA ARG A 240 18.98 -30.54 38.71
C ARG A 240 17.95 -29.65 38.06
N PHE A 241 17.80 -28.46 38.65
CA PHE A 241 16.89 -27.41 38.21
C PHE A 241 17.69 -26.12 37.99
N ASP A 242 17.32 -25.40 36.93
CA ASP A 242 17.84 -24.09 36.59
C ASP A 242 16.80 -23.34 35.72
N SER A 243 16.91 -22.01 35.62
CA SER A 243 16.10 -21.14 34.76
C SER A 243 14.60 -21.46 34.81
N ILE A 244 13.98 -21.30 35.99
CA ILE A 244 12.54 -21.49 36.18
C ILE A 244 11.84 -20.16 35.96
N ASP A 245 10.92 -20.11 35.01
CA ASP A 245 10.10 -18.93 34.74
C ASP A 245 8.62 -19.29 34.73
N ILE A 246 7.81 -18.55 35.49
CA ILE A 246 6.35 -18.60 35.44
C ILE A 246 5.89 -17.33 34.75
N SER A 247 5.17 -17.44 33.65
CA SER A 247 4.75 -16.29 32.84
C SER A 247 3.29 -16.41 32.42
N ASP A 248 2.60 -15.28 32.35
CA ASP A 248 1.31 -15.18 31.66
C ASP A 248 1.58 -14.87 30.19
N VAL A 249 1.41 -15.86 29.31
CA VAL A 249 1.66 -15.68 27.87
C VAL A 249 0.47 -15.05 27.13
N GLY A 250 -0.67 -14.89 27.80
CA GLY A 250 -1.88 -14.22 27.32
C GLY A 250 -1.95 -12.74 27.68
N ALA A 251 -0.94 -12.22 28.41
CA ALA A 251 -0.77 -10.80 28.68
C ALA A 251 -0.46 -10.04 27.37
N THR A 252 -1.54 -9.69 26.67
CA THR A 252 -1.65 -9.15 25.32
C THR A 252 -1.31 -7.66 25.19
N THR A 253 -1.14 -6.95 26.32
CA THR A 253 -0.93 -5.50 26.32
C THR A 253 0.54 -5.11 26.23
N PHE A 254 0.88 -4.24 25.28
CA PHE A 254 2.19 -3.62 25.17
C PHE A 254 2.54 -2.84 26.45
N LYS A 255 3.66 -3.16 27.10
CA LYS A 255 4.08 -2.47 28.34
C LYS A 255 4.48 -1.00 28.14
N ASN A 256 4.82 -0.60 26.91
CA ASN A 256 5.29 0.75 26.56
C ASN A 256 4.47 1.34 25.41
N GLU A 257 3.16 1.47 25.61
CA GLU A 257 2.29 2.16 24.65
C GLU A 257 2.67 3.65 24.57
N LEU A 258 3.07 4.11 23.38
CA LEU A 258 3.45 5.51 23.16
C LEU A 258 2.24 6.43 22.97
N SER A 259 1.20 5.92 22.32
CA SER A 259 -0.08 6.59 22.08
C SER A 259 -1.17 5.54 22.01
N ALA A 260 -2.21 5.70 22.82
CA ALA A 260 -3.37 4.82 22.78
C ALA A 260 -4.21 5.09 21.53
N ALA A 261 -4.76 4.01 20.99
CA ALA A 261 -5.72 4.06 19.89
C ALA A 261 -7.03 4.70 20.40
N GLN A 262 -7.53 5.72 19.71
CA GLN A 262 -8.74 6.44 20.14
C GLN A 262 -9.47 7.02 18.94
N ASP A 263 -10.80 6.91 18.95
CA ASP A 263 -11.63 7.57 17.96
C ASP A 263 -11.65 9.09 18.17
N ALA A 264 -11.78 9.83 17.08
CA ALA A 264 -12.14 11.23 17.11
C ALA A 264 -13.56 11.39 17.66
N SER A 265 -13.76 12.38 18.52
CA SER A 265 -15.05 12.74 19.10
C SER A 265 -15.26 14.24 18.96
N PHE A 266 -16.36 14.63 18.33
CA PHE A 266 -16.67 16.02 18.03
C PHE A 266 -18.17 16.26 17.97
N ASP A 267 -18.57 17.54 17.98
CA ASP A 267 -19.96 17.97 17.94
C ASP A 267 -20.19 18.89 16.73
N ILE A 268 -21.35 18.74 16.07
CA ILE A 268 -21.82 19.67 15.05
C ILE A 268 -23.21 20.13 15.47
N ASP A 269 -23.35 21.41 15.78
CA ASP A 269 -24.62 22.05 16.18
C ASP A 269 -25.37 21.32 17.32
N GLY A 270 -24.64 20.73 18.27
CA GLY A 270 -25.19 19.99 19.42
C GLY A 270 -25.43 18.48 19.16
N LEU A 271 -25.06 17.97 17.99
CA LEU A 271 -25.06 16.54 17.68
C LEU A 271 -23.64 15.97 17.80
N ASN A 272 -23.48 14.93 18.62
CA ASN A 272 -22.20 14.29 18.86
C ASN A 272 -21.91 13.23 17.79
N PHE A 273 -20.68 13.20 17.30
CA PHE A 273 -20.16 12.25 16.33
C PHE A 273 -18.89 11.60 16.85
N THR A 274 -18.69 10.35 16.44
CA THR A 274 -17.47 9.58 16.71
C THR A 274 -16.99 8.95 15.41
N ARG A 275 -15.70 9.07 15.11
CA ARG A 275 -15.09 8.56 13.87
C ARG A 275 -13.70 8.02 14.15
N SER A 276 -13.33 6.94 13.48
CA SER A 276 -11.99 6.37 13.58
C SER A 276 -10.91 7.28 13.00
N SER A 277 -11.25 8.09 11.98
CA SER A 277 -10.32 9.00 11.30
C SER A 277 -10.57 10.47 11.61
N ASN A 278 -9.51 11.27 11.55
CA ASN A 278 -9.56 12.73 11.58
C ASN A 278 -9.97 13.35 10.23
N SER A 279 -10.12 12.55 9.17
CA SER A 279 -10.72 12.97 7.90
C SER A 279 -12.14 12.40 7.80
N VAL A 280 -13.14 13.26 7.95
CA VAL A 280 -14.55 12.86 8.06
C VAL A 280 -15.35 13.41 6.89
N ASP A 281 -15.89 12.55 6.01
CA ASP A 281 -16.62 12.94 4.80
C ASP A 281 -18.11 12.59 4.81
N ASP A 282 -18.59 11.97 5.89
CA ASP A 282 -19.94 11.44 6.02
C ASP A 282 -20.79 12.17 7.07
N ALA A 283 -20.20 13.11 7.81
CA ALA A 283 -20.90 13.87 8.84
C ALA A 283 -21.83 14.96 8.26
N ILE A 284 -21.41 15.60 7.17
CA ILE A 284 -22.19 16.61 6.44
C ILE A 284 -22.13 16.28 4.95
N THR A 285 -23.28 16.14 4.30
CA THR A 285 -23.34 15.81 2.86
C THR A 285 -22.57 16.83 2.02
N GLY A 286 -21.58 16.35 1.26
CA GLY A 286 -20.78 17.18 0.36
C GLY A 286 -19.66 17.97 1.03
N VAL A 287 -19.37 17.72 2.31
CA VAL A 287 -18.28 18.38 3.06
C VAL A 287 -17.36 17.33 3.68
N THR A 288 -16.06 17.49 3.46
CA THR A 288 -15.02 16.74 4.19
C THR A 288 -14.42 17.61 5.27
N LEU A 289 -14.50 17.16 6.52
CA LEU A 289 -13.93 17.80 7.69
C LEU A 289 -12.56 17.18 7.99
N ASN A 290 -11.55 18.03 8.11
CA ASN A 290 -10.22 17.62 8.58
C ASN A 290 -10.03 18.13 10.02
N LEU A 291 -10.04 17.22 10.98
CA LEU A 291 -9.88 17.50 12.40
C LEU A 291 -8.38 17.62 12.72
N LEU A 292 -7.95 18.82 13.09
CA LEU A 292 -6.52 19.10 13.30
C LEU A 292 -6.16 19.20 14.78
N ASP A 293 -7.01 19.87 15.57
CA ASP A 293 -6.81 20.12 16.99
C ASP A 293 -8.17 20.21 17.69
N THR A 294 -8.16 20.00 18.99
CA THR A 294 -9.33 20.17 19.85
C THR A 294 -9.66 21.65 20.04
N GLY A 295 -10.94 22.01 19.94
CA GLY A 295 -11.42 23.36 20.17
C GLY A 295 -12.72 23.64 19.44
N ASP A 296 -13.14 24.91 19.45
CA ASP A 296 -14.32 25.37 18.73
C ASP A 296 -13.92 25.98 17.38
N SER A 297 -14.72 25.73 16.34
CA SER A 297 -14.53 26.33 15.01
C SER A 297 -15.87 26.55 14.32
N THR A 298 -15.95 27.58 13.49
CA THR A 298 -17.13 27.87 12.67
C THR A 298 -16.81 27.56 11.22
N ILE A 299 -17.62 26.72 10.59
CA ILE A 299 -17.49 26.36 9.18
C ILE A 299 -18.56 27.13 8.41
N THR A 300 -18.11 27.92 7.43
CA THR A 300 -19.01 28.63 6.51
C THR A 300 -18.93 27.98 5.15
N VAL A 301 -20.03 27.37 4.71
CA VAL A 301 -20.16 26.87 3.33
C VAL A 301 -20.82 27.96 2.49
N GLN A 302 -20.10 28.40 1.46
CA GLN A 302 -20.59 29.42 0.53
C GLN A 302 -20.35 28.96 -0.91
N ARG A 303 -21.16 29.48 -1.84
CA ARG A 303 -20.94 29.26 -3.27
C ARG A 303 -19.65 29.97 -3.70
N ASP A 304 -18.83 29.27 -4.49
CA ASP A 304 -17.60 29.80 -5.06
C ASP A 304 -17.88 30.43 -6.43
N LYS A 305 -18.14 31.73 -6.45
CA LYS A 305 -18.39 32.48 -7.69
C LYS A 305 -17.14 32.65 -8.52
N ASP A 306 -15.97 32.73 -7.89
CA ASP A 306 -14.71 32.97 -8.58
C ASP A 306 -14.34 31.77 -9.44
N ALA A 307 -14.61 30.55 -8.96
CA ALA A 307 -14.50 29.33 -9.76
C ALA A 307 -15.43 29.35 -10.98
N ALA A 308 -16.68 29.79 -10.82
CA ALA A 308 -17.63 29.90 -11.92
C ALA A 308 -17.20 30.96 -12.96
N ILE A 309 -16.73 32.13 -12.51
CA ILE A 309 -16.20 33.18 -13.39
C ILE A 309 -14.98 32.66 -14.16
N THR A 310 -14.05 31.97 -13.48
CA THR A 310 -12.86 31.38 -14.12
C THR A 310 -13.26 30.38 -15.22
N ALA A 311 -14.25 29.53 -14.99
CA ALA A 311 -14.76 28.60 -15.99
C ALA A 311 -15.39 29.31 -17.20
N ILE A 312 -16.13 30.40 -16.95
CA ILE A 312 -16.74 31.23 -18.00
C ILE A 312 -15.65 31.96 -18.82
N GLU A 313 -14.62 32.49 -18.16
CA GLU A 313 -13.47 33.10 -18.85
C GLU A 313 -12.75 32.11 -19.75
N ALA A 314 -12.53 30.88 -19.27
CA ALA A 314 -11.96 29.80 -20.08
C ALA A 314 -12.83 29.47 -21.30
N PHE A 315 -14.15 29.35 -21.11
CA PHE A 315 -15.08 29.15 -22.23
C PHE A 315 -15.04 30.29 -23.26
N VAL A 316 -15.01 31.54 -22.80
CA VAL A 316 -14.87 32.73 -23.68
C VAL A 316 -13.57 32.66 -24.47
N GLN A 317 -12.47 32.27 -23.81
CA GLN A 317 -11.16 32.12 -24.42
C GLN A 317 -11.15 31.03 -25.50
N ASP A 318 -11.65 29.82 -25.18
CA ASP A 318 -11.70 28.69 -26.11
C ASP A 318 -12.54 29.01 -27.36
N TYR A 319 -13.70 29.66 -27.16
CA TYR A 319 -14.52 30.15 -28.27
C TYR A 319 -13.73 31.14 -29.15
N ASN A 320 -13.03 32.10 -28.54
CA ASN A 320 -12.27 33.11 -29.26
C ASN A 320 -11.07 32.51 -30.01
N ASP A 321 -10.38 31.54 -29.42
CA ASP A 321 -9.27 30.84 -30.04
C ASP A 321 -9.73 30.04 -31.26
N ALA A 322 -10.87 29.35 -31.17
CA ALA A 322 -11.48 28.67 -32.31
C ALA A 322 -11.83 29.67 -33.44
N ILE A 323 -12.50 30.77 -33.11
CA ILE A 323 -12.85 31.81 -34.09
C ILE A 323 -11.59 32.46 -34.71
N SER A 324 -10.56 32.71 -33.91
CA SER A 324 -9.28 33.28 -34.36
C SER A 324 -8.52 32.33 -35.28
N GLY A 325 -8.44 31.05 -34.93
CA GLY A 325 -7.84 30.01 -35.76
C GLY A 325 -8.54 29.90 -37.12
N ILE A 326 -9.87 29.87 -37.12
CA ILE A 326 -10.66 29.83 -38.36
C ILE A 326 -10.43 31.09 -39.21
N LYS A 327 -10.45 32.28 -38.60
CA LYS A 327 -10.20 33.54 -39.30
C LYS A 327 -8.82 33.58 -39.93
N THR A 328 -7.78 33.09 -39.24
CA THR A 328 -6.41 33.04 -39.76
C THR A 328 -6.35 32.23 -41.06
N GLN A 329 -7.05 31.09 -41.12
CA GLN A 329 -7.07 30.23 -42.31
C GLN A 329 -8.01 30.71 -43.43
N SER A 330 -8.95 31.62 -43.13
CA SER A 330 -9.95 32.11 -44.09
C SER A 330 -9.82 33.60 -44.44
N ALA A 331 -8.80 34.29 -43.92
CA ALA A 331 -8.59 35.71 -44.13
C ALA A 331 -8.23 36.06 -45.58
N TYR A 332 -8.64 37.26 -46.00
CA TYR A 332 -8.18 37.89 -47.24
C TYR A 332 -7.41 39.17 -46.89
N ASN A 333 -6.15 39.22 -47.30
CA ASN A 333 -5.32 40.41 -47.13
C ASN A 333 -5.57 41.37 -48.31
N VAL A 334 -6.27 42.48 -48.01
CA VAL A 334 -6.65 43.49 -49.00
C VAL A 334 -5.47 44.29 -49.56
N GLU A 335 -4.37 44.41 -48.82
CA GLU A 335 -3.18 45.16 -49.26
C GLU A 335 -2.39 44.36 -50.30
N THR A 336 -2.14 43.10 -50.00
CA THR A 336 -1.39 42.17 -50.87
C THR A 336 -2.26 41.47 -51.91
N HIS A 337 -3.59 41.61 -51.81
CA HIS A 337 -4.58 40.91 -52.63
C HIS A 337 -4.45 39.38 -52.57
N LYS A 338 -3.99 38.84 -51.44
CA LYS A 338 -3.78 37.40 -51.21
C LYS A 338 -4.79 36.83 -50.22
N GLY A 339 -5.39 35.70 -50.59
CA GLY A 339 -6.23 34.91 -49.68
C GLY A 339 -5.41 33.84 -48.95
N SER A 340 -5.80 33.54 -47.70
CA SER A 340 -5.42 32.33 -46.97
C SER A 340 -6.02 31.07 -47.63
N PRO A 341 -5.53 29.85 -47.28
CA PRO A 341 -5.94 28.61 -47.95
C PRO A 341 -7.46 28.36 -48.01
N LEU A 342 -8.23 28.85 -47.04
CA LEU A 342 -9.68 28.61 -46.92
C LEU A 342 -10.54 29.87 -47.21
N THR A 343 -9.99 30.90 -47.86
CA THR A 343 -10.67 32.20 -48.09
C THR A 343 -12.05 32.09 -48.76
N THR A 344 -12.17 31.16 -49.71
CA THR A 344 -13.40 30.92 -50.49
C THR A 344 -14.18 29.71 -50.00
N ASP A 345 -13.73 29.05 -48.94
CA ASP A 345 -14.36 27.84 -48.43
C ASP A 345 -15.70 28.17 -47.74
N THR A 346 -16.78 27.62 -48.30
CA THR A 346 -18.14 27.87 -47.84
C THR A 346 -18.50 27.08 -46.58
N ILE A 347 -17.82 25.96 -46.31
CA ILE A 347 -18.01 25.16 -45.09
C ILE A 347 -17.49 25.96 -43.90
N ILE A 348 -16.29 26.55 -44.03
CA ILE A 348 -15.68 27.36 -42.98
C ILE A 348 -16.51 28.61 -42.65
N LYS A 349 -17.03 29.30 -43.67
CA LYS A 349 -17.95 30.44 -43.48
C LYS A 349 -19.25 30.02 -42.77
N ARG A 350 -19.76 28.82 -43.08
CA ARG A 350 -20.94 28.29 -42.39
C ARG A 350 -20.64 27.96 -40.93
N ILE A 351 -19.50 27.34 -40.64
CA ILE A 351 -19.11 26.98 -39.25
C ILE A 351 -19.05 28.22 -38.37
N THR A 352 -18.36 29.27 -38.80
CA THR A 352 -18.28 30.53 -38.04
C THR A 352 -19.66 31.20 -37.81
N TYR A 353 -20.56 31.10 -38.79
CA TYR A 353 -21.94 31.57 -38.62
C TYR A 353 -22.71 30.74 -37.58
N GLU A 354 -22.67 29.41 -37.67
CA GLU A 354 -23.40 28.51 -36.78
C GLU A 354 -22.89 28.61 -35.33
N LEU A 355 -21.56 28.68 -35.13
CA LEU A 355 -20.96 28.91 -33.81
C LEU A 355 -21.49 30.21 -33.18
N ARG A 356 -21.53 31.30 -33.97
CA ARG A 356 -22.05 32.58 -33.49
C ARG A 356 -23.55 32.52 -33.19
N GLN A 357 -24.36 31.90 -34.05
CA GLN A 357 -25.80 31.78 -33.85
C GLN A 357 -26.14 31.01 -32.57
N ARG A 358 -25.39 29.95 -32.27
CA ARG A 358 -25.56 29.16 -31.05
C ARG A 358 -25.09 29.90 -29.81
N ALA A 359 -23.93 30.56 -29.89
CA ALA A 359 -23.42 31.38 -28.80
C ALA A 359 -24.35 32.55 -28.43
N THR A 360 -25.09 33.11 -29.39
CA THR A 360 -25.98 34.27 -29.18
C THR A 360 -27.47 33.91 -29.14
N GLY A 361 -27.79 32.62 -29.20
CA GLY A 361 -29.15 32.12 -29.21
C GLY A 361 -29.85 32.27 -27.86
N ILE A 362 -31.19 32.23 -27.90
CA ILE A 362 -31.99 32.11 -26.68
C ILE A 362 -32.03 30.63 -26.27
N VAL A 363 -31.71 30.36 -25.02
CA VAL A 363 -31.84 29.05 -24.40
C VAL A 363 -33.30 28.83 -24.00
N SER A 364 -33.96 27.93 -24.70
CA SER A 364 -35.37 27.61 -24.45
C SER A 364 -35.56 26.90 -23.12
N GLY A 365 -36.67 27.19 -22.43
CA GLY A 365 -36.97 26.63 -21.10
C GLY A 365 -36.40 27.43 -19.92
N GLN A 366 -35.63 28.48 -20.19
CA GLN A 366 -35.03 29.37 -19.19
C GLN A 366 -35.88 30.63 -18.93
N PRO A 367 -35.82 31.20 -17.71
CA PRO A 367 -36.39 32.51 -17.41
C PRO A 367 -35.87 33.62 -18.34
N GLU A 368 -36.66 34.67 -18.61
CA GLU A 368 -36.27 35.73 -19.56
C GLU A 368 -34.98 36.46 -19.12
N GLU A 369 -34.78 36.54 -17.81
CA GLU A 369 -33.65 37.17 -17.16
C GLU A 369 -32.34 36.39 -17.33
N TYR A 370 -32.40 35.09 -17.65
CA TYR A 370 -31.23 34.20 -17.73
C TYR A 370 -31.13 33.40 -19.04
N ASN A 371 -32.03 33.62 -20.00
CA ASN A 371 -32.13 32.81 -21.22
C ASN A 371 -31.11 33.11 -22.34
N SER A 372 -30.11 33.96 -22.12
CA SER A 372 -29.04 34.19 -23.11
C SER A 372 -27.78 34.78 -22.47
N LEU A 373 -26.61 34.55 -23.11
CA LEU A 373 -25.32 35.10 -22.67
C LEU A 373 -25.37 36.62 -22.43
N PHE A 374 -26.09 37.35 -23.29
CA PHE A 374 -26.24 38.81 -23.17
C PHE A 374 -26.91 39.22 -21.84
N ARG A 375 -27.87 38.43 -21.37
CA ARG A 375 -28.60 38.72 -20.13
C ARG A 375 -27.74 38.54 -18.89
N VAL A 376 -26.71 37.70 -18.96
CA VAL A 376 -25.72 37.53 -17.89
C VAL A 376 -24.43 38.34 -18.11
N GLY A 377 -24.42 39.27 -19.07
CA GLY A 377 -23.30 40.21 -19.27
C GLY A 377 -22.20 39.73 -20.22
N ILE A 378 -22.43 38.66 -20.98
CA ILE A 378 -21.50 38.13 -21.99
C ILE A 378 -22.00 38.47 -23.39
N GLU A 379 -21.14 39.06 -24.21
CA GLU A 379 -21.49 39.53 -25.54
C GLU A 379 -20.61 38.91 -26.62
N VAL A 380 -21.17 38.76 -27.81
CA VAL A 380 -20.42 38.43 -29.03
C VAL A 380 -20.53 39.60 -30.00
N ASP A 381 -19.41 40.24 -30.31
CA ASP A 381 -19.37 41.45 -31.12
C ASP A 381 -19.72 41.20 -32.60
N LYS A 382 -19.76 42.28 -33.40
CA LYS A 382 -20.02 42.18 -34.84
C LYS A 382 -19.02 41.31 -35.60
N ASN A 383 -17.79 41.21 -35.10
CA ASN A 383 -16.71 40.40 -35.66
C ASN A 383 -16.77 38.95 -35.16
N GLY A 384 -17.69 38.60 -34.27
CA GLY A 384 -17.81 37.25 -33.70
C GLY A 384 -16.86 36.99 -32.53
N VAL A 385 -16.29 38.02 -31.91
CA VAL A 385 -15.43 37.91 -30.72
C VAL A 385 -16.31 37.95 -29.47
N MET A 386 -16.16 36.96 -28.59
CA MET A 386 -16.87 36.87 -27.31
C MET A 386 -16.11 37.61 -26.20
N SER A 387 -16.84 38.26 -25.30
CA SER A 387 -16.25 38.93 -24.14
C SER A 387 -17.26 39.05 -23.00
N ILE A 388 -16.78 39.04 -21.75
CA ILE A 388 -17.57 39.49 -20.60
C ILE A 388 -17.64 41.03 -20.68
N ALA A 389 -18.74 41.55 -21.20
CA ALA A 389 -18.94 42.98 -21.42
C ALA A 389 -19.41 43.70 -20.14
N ASP A 390 -20.09 42.98 -19.24
CA ASP A 390 -20.63 43.52 -17.99
C ASP A 390 -20.36 42.54 -16.84
N MET A 391 -19.18 42.64 -16.23
CA MET A 391 -18.77 41.79 -15.10
C MET A 391 -19.72 41.92 -13.91
N GLY A 392 -20.22 43.13 -13.62
CA GLY A 392 -21.15 43.35 -12.51
C GLY A 392 -22.48 42.61 -12.71
N ARG A 393 -22.95 42.50 -13.96
CA ARG A 393 -24.15 41.69 -14.27
C ARG A 393 -23.89 40.20 -14.13
N LEU A 394 -22.71 39.72 -14.54
CA LEU A 394 -22.33 38.32 -14.36
C LEU A 394 -22.24 37.95 -12.87
N GLU A 395 -21.55 38.77 -12.08
CA GLU A 395 -21.44 38.60 -10.63
C GLU A 395 -22.82 38.63 -9.95
N ALA A 396 -23.70 39.54 -10.36
CA ALA A 396 -25.06 39.64 -9.82
C ALA A 396 -25.93 38.42 -10.18
N ALA A 397 -25.79 37.89 -11.40
CA ALA A 397 -26.48 36.68 -11.83
C ALA A 397 -26.01 35.45 -11.03
N LEU A 398 -24.69 35.30 -10.84
CA LEU A 398 -24.09 34.21 -10.06
C LEU A 398 -24.42 34.31 -8.56
N GLU A 399 -24.66 35.51 -8.04
CA GLU A 399 -25.12 35.70 -6.66
C GLU A 399 -26.61 35.38 -6.49
N SER A 400 -27.44 35.82 -7.45
CA SER A 400 -28.89 35.74 -7.30
C SER A 400 -29.41 34.34 -7.61
N ASP A 401 -29.02 33.76 -8.75
CA ASP A 401 -29.55 32.50 -9.26
C ASP A 401 -28.46 31.69 -10.00
N PRO A 402 -27.45 31.15 -9.29
CA PRO A 402 -26.33 30.43 -9.90
C PRO A 402 -26.75 29.18 -10.68
N GLU A 403 -27.85 28.53 -10.29
CA GLU A 403 -28.41 27.36 -10.99
C GLU A 403 -28.93 27.73 -12.38
N GLU A 404 -29.51 28.92 -12.54
CA GLU A 404 -29.97 29.39 -13.86
C GLU A 404 -28.79 29.80 -14.75
N VAL A 405 -27.71 30.34 -14.16
CA VAL A 405 -26.46 30.57 -14.89
C VAL A 405 -25.83 29.25 -15.32
N GLU A 406 -25.76 28.24 -14.46
CA GLU A 406 -25.29 26.90 -14.84
C GLU A 406 -26.12 26.32 -15.99
N SER A 407 -27.45 26.39 -15.86
CA SER A 407 -28.39 25.86 -16.84
C SER A 407 -28.33 26.60 -18.18
N LEU A 408 -28.06 27.91 -18.18
CA LEU A 408 -27.79 28.68 -19.40
C LEU A 408 -26.63 28.08 -20.22
N PHE A 409 -25.58 27.58 -19.58
CA PHE A 409 -24.46 26.94 -20.29
C PHE A 409 -24.74 25.45 -20.59
N ASN A 410 -25.22 24.70 -19.60
CA ASN A 410 -25.17 23.23 -19.61
C ASN A 410 -26.52 22.52 -19.76
N ALA A 411 -27.65 23.25 -19.83
CA ALA A 411 -28.97 22.62 -19.99
C ALA A 411 -28.97 21.65 -21.18
N SER A 412 -29.32 20.39 -20.91
CA SER A 412 -29.32 19.35 -21.93
C SER A 412 -30.25 19.73 -23.10
N GLY A 413 -29.70 19.73 -24.32
CA GLY A 413 -30.43 20.06 -25.54
C GLY A 413 -30.61 21.55 -25.84
N ALA A 414 -30.34 22.45 -24.89
CA ALA A 414 -30.66 23.87 -25.03
C ALA A 414 -29.53 24.82 -24.62
N GLY A 415 -28.71 24.45 -23.63
CA GLY A 415 -27.65 25.28 -23.07
C GLY A 415 -26.60 25.65 -24.11
N VAL A 416 -25.99 26.81 -23.96
CA VAL A 416 -25.08 27.37 -24.97
C VAL A 416 -23.85 26.49 -25.19
N ALA A 417 -23.21 26.03 -24.11
CA ALA A 417 -22.06 25.14 -24.20
C ALA A 417 -22.47 23.78 -24.80
N TRP A 418 -23.60 23.23 -24.36
CA TRP A 418 -24.15 21.98 -24.91
C TRP A 418 -24.41 22.09 -26.42
N GLN A 419 -25.03 23.18 -26.87
CA GLN A 419 -25.35 23.37 -28.29
C GLN A 419 -24.10 23.55 -29.16
N LEU A 420 -23.06 24.20 -28.63
CA LEU A 420 -21.79 24.35 -29.31
C LEU A 420 -21.07 23.00 -29.40
N ASP A 421 -21.03 22.25 -28.30
CA ASP A 421 -20.42 20.91 -28.23
C ASP A 421 -21.09 19.92 -29.20
N ASP A 422 -22.42 19.78 -29.14
CA ASP A 422 -23.19 18.94 -30.07
C ASP A 422 -22.95 19.34 -31.53
N TYR A 423 -22.88 20.63 -31.82
CA TYR A 423 -22.60 21.09 -33.17
C TYR A 423 -21.18 20.73 -33.63
N LEU A 424 -20.19 20.92 -32.77
CA LEU A 424 -18.79 20.59 -33.05
C LEU A 424 -18.61 19.09 -33.26
N ASP A 425 -19.21 18.25 -32.41
CA ASP A 425 -19.21 16.79 -32.56
C ASP A 425 -19.79 16.35 -33.91
N ASN A 426 -20.92 16.95 -34.31
CA ASN A 426 -21.57 16.62 -35.57
C ASN A 426 -20.74 17.02 -36.82
N ILE A 427 -19.85 18.02 -36.72
CA ILE A 427 -19.03 18.46 -37.86
C ILE A 427 -17.61 17.88 -37.86
N LEU A 428 -17.06 17.56 -36.69
CA LEU A 428 -15.71 17.02 -36.48
C LEU A 428 -15.68 15.49 -36.32
N GLY A 429 -16.82 14.87 -36.03
CA GLY A 429 -16.93 13.42 -35.89
C GLY A 429 -16.58 12.64 -37.17
N PRO A 430 -16.57 11.29 -37.12
CA PRO A 430 -16.11 10.44 -38.23
C PRO A 430 -16.87 10.67 -39.55
N THR A 431 -18.17 10.96 -39.47
CA THR A 431 -19.02 11.27 -40.63
C THR A 431 -19.31 12.77 -40.76
N GLY A 432 -18.57 13.60 -40.02
CA GLY A 432 -18.72 15.04 -39.98
C GLY A 432 -18.25 15.70 -41.26
N ARG A 433 -18.84 16.86 -41.58
CA ARG A 433 -18.55 17.56 -42.86
C ARG A 433 -17.10 17.99 -43.00
N VAL A 434 -16.42 18.30 -41.88
CA VAL A 434 -14.99 18.65 -41.90
C VAL A 434 -14.17 17.41 -42.21
N THR A 435 -14.45 16.29 -41.54
CA THR A 435 -13.78 15.01 -41.75
C THR A 435 -13.92 14.52 -43.20
N THR A 436 -15.14 14.47 -43.73
CA THR A 436 -15.40 14.07 -45.12
C THR A 436 -14.71 15.01 -46.13
N ARG A 437 -14.60 16.30 -45.80
CA ARG A 437 -13.88 17.26 -46.66
C ARG A 437 -12.38 16.99 -46.67
N ILE A 438 -11.79 16.67 -45.51
CA ILE A 438 -10.37 16.27 -45.39
C ILE A 438 -10.11 15.01 -46.22
N GLU A 439 -10.96 13.98 -46.06
CA GLU A 439 -10.85 12.73 -46.83
C GLU A 439 -10.93 12.97 -48.35
N THR A 440 -11.88 13.81 -48.79
CA THR A 440 -12.03 14.17 -50.21
C THR A 440 -10.79 14.90 -50.75
N VAL A 441 -10.18 15.77 -49.94
CA VAL A 441 -8.96 16.49 -50.34
C VAL A 441 -7.77 15.53 -50.41
N ASN A 442 -7.63 14.62 -49.45
CA ASN A 442 -6.56 13.62 -49.46
C ASN A 442 -6.68 12.68 -50.66
N SER A 443 -7.87 12.17 -50.97
CA SER A 443 -8.08 11.35 -52.17
C SER A 443 -7.69 12.08 -53.45
N ARG A 444 -7.97 13.39 -53.56
CA ARG A 444 -7.53 14.18 -54.73
C ARG A 444 -6.02 14.38 -54.76
N ILE A 445 -5.37 14.49 -53.61
CA ILE A 445 -3.91 14.57 -53.54
C ILE A 445 -3.33 13.25 -54.05
N ASP A 446 -3.90 12.12 -53.64
CA ASP A 446 -3.48 10.79 -54.09
C ASP A 446 -3.68 10.63 -55.60
N ASP A 447 -4.86 10.98 -56.14
CA ASP A 447 -5.13 10.94 -57.58
C ASP A 447 -4.14 11.82 -58.38
N ILE A 448 -3.84 13.03 -57.88
CA ILE A 448 -2.89 13.94 -58.53
C ILE A 448 -1.46 13.39 -58.46
N GLN A 449 -1.11 12.68 -57.38
CA GLN A 449 0.20 12.05 -57.27
C GLN A 449 0.35 10.92 -58.28
N GLU A 450 -0.69 10.11 -58.48
CA GLU A 450 -0.74 9.08 -59.52
C GLU A 450 -0.58 9.69 -60.93
N ASP A 451 -1.29 10.78 -61.23
CA ASP A 451 -1.15 11.51 -62.50
C ASP A 451 0.29 12.06 -62.71
N ILE A 452 0.95 12.50 -61.64
CA ILE A 452 2.34 12.99 -61.69
C ILE A 452 3.29 11.83 -62.00
N ASP A 453 3.12 10.70 -61.34
CA ASP A 453 3.97 9.52 -61.50
C ASP A 453 3.83 8.96 -62.93
N ASP A 454 2.60 8.83 -63.44
CA ASP A 454 2.32 8.44 -64.83
C ASP A 454 2.97 9.40 -65.86
N PHE A 455 2.96 10.71 -65.58
CA PHE A 455 3.58 11.70 -66.45
C PHE A 455 5.11 11.63 -66.40
N GLN A 456 5.69 11.31 -65.25
CA GLN A 456 7.14 11.09 -65.11
C GLN A 456 7.57 9.87 -65.91
N ASP A 457 6.87 8.74 -65.79
CA ASP A 457 7.11 7.54 -66.59
C ASP A 457 7.04 7.83 -68.09
N TYR A 458 6.04 8.60 -68.53
CA TYR A 458 5.92 9.01 -69.92
C TYR A 458 7.11 9.84 -70.42
N LEU A 459 7.62 10.77 -69.59
CA LEU A 459 8.77 11.60 -69.94
C LEU A 459 10.06 10.77 -70.04
N GLU A 460 10.26 9.78 -69.16
CA GLU A 460 11.41 8.87 -69.22
C GLU A 460 11.39 8.03 -70.51
N ASP A 461 10.22 7.47 -70.85
CA ASP A 461 9.99 6.73 -72.08
C ASP A 461 10.28 7.57 -73.34
N LEU A 462 9.90 8.86 -73.30
CA LEU A 462 10.14 9.80 -74.38
C LEU A 462 11.63 10.14 -74.49
N GLU A 463 12.32 10.35 -73.37
CA GLU A 463 13.76 10.57 -73.33
C GLU A 463 14.52 9.38 -73.95
N GLU A 464 14.18 8.14 -73.57
CA GLU A 464 14.81 6.94 -74.13
C GLU A 464 14.59 6.86 -75.66
N LYS A 465 13.36 7.10 -76.13
CA LYS A 465 13.05 7.13 -77.57
C LYS A 465 13.86 8.19 -78.31
N LEU A 466 14.01 9.39 -77.73
CA LEU A 466 14.81 10.47 -78.32
C LEU A 466 16.30 10.12 -78.34
N LEU A 467 16.84 9.48 -77.29
CA LEU A 467 18.24 9.01 -77.26
C LEU A 467 18.51 7.96 -78.35
N VAL A 468 17.60 7.01 -78.55
CA VAL A 468 17.71 6.01 -79.64
C VAL A 468 17.65 6.68 -81.01
N GLN A 469 16.71 7.62 -81.22
CA GLN A 469 16.63 8.38 -82.48
C GLN A 469 17.91 9.16 -82.75
N TRP A 470 18.46 9.82 -81.72
CA TRP A 470 19.70 10.58 -81.83
C TRP A 470 20.90 9.69 -82.17
N SER A 471 21.03 8.51 -81.54
CA SER A 471 22.05 7.52 -81.89
C SER A 471 21.94 7.04 -83.35
N ASN A 472 20.72 6.79 -83.84
CA ASN A 472 20.51 6.39 -85.23
C ASN A 472 20.89 7.50 -86.22
N VAL A 473 20.59 8.77 -85.88
CA VAL A 473 21.02 9.93 -86.67
C VAL A 473 22.54 10.05 -86.68
N GLU A 474 23.21 9.87 -85.54
CA GLU A 474 24.67 9.88 -85.45
C GLU A 474 25.31 8.78 -86.31
N GLN A 475 24.77 7.56 -86.28
CA GLN A 475 25.20 6.47 -87.15
C GLN A 475 25.02 6.80 -88.63
N ALA A 476 23.88 7.40 -89.01
CA ALA A 476 23.61 7.81 -90.39
C ALA A 476 24.58 8.91 -90.86
N ILE A 477 24.89 9.90 -90.01
CA ILE A 477 25.88 10.94 -90.28
C ILE A 477 27.28 10.33 -90.47
N ASN A 478 27.67 9.39 -89.62
CA ASN A 478 28.95 8.70 -89.73
C ASN A 478 29.05 7.85 -91.00
N ALA A 479 27.99 7.11 -91.35
CA ALA A 479 27.92 6.33 -92.59
C ALA A 479 28.00 7.24 -93.83
N ASN A 480 27.30 8.37 -93.82
CA ASN A 480 27.34 9.33 -94.93
C ASN A 480 28.69 10.04 -95.04
N SER A 481 29.33 10.36 -93.91
CA SER A 481 30.70 10.88 -93.88
C SER A 481 31.71 9.88 -94.44
N ASN A 482 31.58 8.59 -94.08
CA ASN A 482 32.39 7.50 -94.64
C ASN A 482 32.13 7.31 -96.14
N LEU A 483 30.88 7.40 -96.58
CA LEU A 483 30.51 7.33 -97.99
C LEU A 483 31.09 8.52 -98.78
N SER A 484 30.98 9.72 -98.24
CA SER A 484 31.58 10.93 -98.84
C SER A 484 33.10 10.80 -98.92
N LEU A 485 33.76 10.27 -97.88
CA LEU A 485 35.19 10.00 -97.90
C LEU A 485 35.56 8.94 -98.94
N PHE A 486 34.79 7.86 -99.04
CA PHE A 486 34.95 6.82 -100.06
C PHE A 486 34.75 7.37 -101.48
N MET A 487 33.73 8.21 -101.69
CA MET A 487 33.48 8.91 -102.95
C MET A 487 34.63 9.85 -103.28
N ALA A 488 35.11 10.65 -102.32
CA ALA A 488 36.27 11.52 -102.51
C ALA A 488 37.53 10.73 -102.88
N GLN A 489 37.79 9.60 -102.21
CA GLN A 489 38.91 8.70 -102.51
C GLN A 489 38.80 8.02 -103.87
N ARG A 490 37.59 7.76 -104.38
CA ARG A 490 37.39 7.23 -105.74
C ARG A 490 37.44 8.31 -106.83
N LEU A 491 37.04 9.53 -106.50
CA LEU A 491 37.05 10.66 -107.44
C LEU A 491 38.46 11.28 -107.60
N LEU A 492 39.30 11.22 -106.57
CA LEU A 492 40.68 11.69 -106.60
C LEU A 492 41.54 11.03 -107.71
N PRO A 493 41.50 9.69 -107.90
CA PRO A 493 42.20 9.03 -109.01
C PRO A 493 41.56 9.27 -110.39
N SER A 494 40.23 9.41 -110.48
CA SER A 494 39.56 9.63 -111.76
C SER A 494 39.77 11.05 -112.31
N TYR A 495 39.99 12.05 -111.44
CA TYR A 495 40.32 13.41 -111.89
C TYR A 495 41.75 13.53 -112.46
N GLN A 496 42.70 12.68 -112.05
CA GLN A 496 44.03 12.66 -112.68
C GLN A 496 44.06 11.94 -114.04
N GLN A 497 43.06 11.12 -114.37
CA GLN A 497 42.95 10.47 -115.68
C GLN A 497 42.11 11.25 -116.72
N GLN A 498 41.48 12.36 -116.34
CA GLN A 498 40.74 13.24 -117.28
C GLN A 498 41.44 14.57 -117.60
N SER A 499 42.64 14.82 -117.07
CA SER A 499 43.45 16.01 -117.42
C SER A 499 44.69 15.68 -118.28
N SER A 500 44.66 14.61 -119.06
CA SER A 500 45.69 14.25 -120.05
C SER A 500 45.26 14.59 -121.46
#